data_AF-A0A3L7YN95-F1
#
_entry.id   AF-A0A3L7YN95-F1
#
_cell.length_a   1.000
_cell.length_b   1.000
_cell.length_c   1.000
_cell.angle_alpha   90.00
_cell.angle_beta   90.00
_cell.angle_gamma   90.00
#
_symmetry.space_group_name_H-M   'P 1'
#
loop_
_entity.id
_entity.type
_entity.pdbx_description
1 polymer ?
#
loop_
_entity_poly.entity_id
_entity_poly.type
_entity_poly.pdbx_seq_one_letter_code
_entity_poly.pdbx_strand_id
1 'polypeptide(L)'
;MPSKRPAKPLKKKITLTRATRTRASQTRSTLAPELTRKLAQAAEAAGSERLTAVEHAADRLGSYLREHRNTLKVVAPLLLAGSAKAPQLILESDLSFRVRSIDARKRSSLDRASTAEVVELWAPADLYDRIEAALRTKAGLAVRPTGAIVAGLGAAGDHGAKV
;
A
#
# COMPACT_ATOMS: atom_id res chain seq x y z
N MET A 1 -60.55 -32.72 -30.51
CA MET A 1 -60.56 -33.58 -29.29
C MET A 1 -59.99 -34.94 -29.66
N PRO A 2 -59.14 -35.62 -28.87
CA PRO A 2 -58.07 -35.11 -28.01
C PRO A 2 -56.74 -35.94 -28.06
N SER A 3 -55.68 -35.36 -27.49
CA SER A 3 -54.64 -36.01 -26.65
C SER A 3 -53.55 -36.93 -27.27
N LYS A 4 -52.27 -36.51 -27.23
CA LYS A 4 -51.31 -36.92 -26.17
C LYS A 4 -49.88 -36.36 -26.36
N ARG A 5 -49.52 -35.49 -25.40
CA ARG A 5 -48.23 -35.26 -24.71
C ARG A 5 -46.97 -34.82 -25.50
N PRO A 6 -46.38 -33.65 -25.15
CA PRO A 6 -45.01 -33.30 -25.54
C PRO A 6 -43.97 -33.99 -24.63
N ALA A 7 -42.90 -34.51 -25.23
CA ALA A 7 -41.72 -34.97 -24.53
C ALA A 7 -40.88 -33.77 -24.05
N LYS A 8 -40.59 -33.75 -22.74
CA LYS A 8 -39.78 -32.73 -22.05
C LYS A 8 -38.31 -32.84 -22.44
N PRO A 9 -37.61 -31.73 -22.71
CA PRO A 9 -36.19 -31.62 -22.39
C PRO A 9 -36.02 -31.20 -20.92
N LEU A 10 -35.15 -31.93 -20.21
CA LEU A 10 -34.80 -31.73 -18.81
C LEU A 10 -34.42 -30.27 -18.53
N LYS A 11 -35.19 -29.61 -17.65
CA LYS A 11 -34.73 -28.43 -16.93
C LYS A 11 -33.52 -28.83 -16.08
N LYS A 12 -32.30 -28.47 -16.49
CA LYS A 12 -31.14 -28.47 -15.59
C LYS A 12 -31.44 -27.46 -14.49
N LYS A 13 -31.87 -27.98 -13.34
CA LYS A 13 -32.01 -27.22 -12.10
C LYS A 13 -30.58 -26.83 -11.71
N ILE A 14 -30.18 -25.59 -12.00
CA ILE A 14 -28.93 -25.03 -11.47
C ILE A 14 -29.19 -24.89 -9.98
N THR A 15 -28.73 -25.90 -9.23
CA THR A 15 -28.69 -25.84 -7.78
C THR A 15 -27.80 -24.66 -7.42
N LEU A 16 -28.41 -23.62 -6.87
CA LEU A 16 -27.73 -22.49 -6.27
C LEU A 16 -27.00 -23.04 -5.03
N THR A 17 -25.79 -23.55 -5.21
CA THR A 17 -24.90 -23.89 -4.10
C THR A 17 -24.52 -22.59 -3.42
N ARG A 18 -25.28 -22.29 -2.36
CA ARG A 18 -24.92 -21.43 -1.23
C ARG A 18 -23.41 -21.47 -1.05
N ALA A 19 -22.75 -20.34 -1.30
CA ALA A 19 -21.33 -20.18 -1.04
C ALA A 19 -21.07 -20.54 0.43
N THR A 20 -20.59 -21.77 0.64
CA THR A 20 -20.02 -22.18 1.90
C THR A 20 -18.82 -21.28 2.07
N ARG A 21 -18.92 -20.37 3.04
CA ARG A 21 -17.81 -19.65 3.66
C ARG A 21 -16.70 -20.68 3.86
N THR A 22 -15.70 -20.69 2.99
CA THR A 22 -14.50 -21.50 3.15
C THR A 22 -13.83 -20.95 4.39
N ARG A 23 -14.21 -21.50 5.54
CA ARG A 23 -13.42 -21.45 6.75
C ARG A 23 -12.11 -22.07 6.32
N ALA A 24 -11.08 -21.24 6.10
CA ALA A 24 -9.75 -21.72 5.80
C ALA A 24 -9.49 -22.83 6.81
N SER A 25 -9.40 -24.06 6.33
CA SER A 25 -9.02 -25.20 7.15
C SER A 25 -7.66 -24.84 7.70
N GLN A 26 -7.60 -24.48 8.98
CA GLN A 26 -6.33 -24.35 9.68
C GLN A 26 -5.62 -25.68 9.48
N THR A 27 -4.57 -25.67 8.67
CA THR A 27 -3.66 -26.81 8.54
C THR A 27 -3.23 -27.12 9.96
N ARG A 28 -3.54 -28.33 10.44
CA ARG A 28 -3.11 -28.77 11.78
C ARG A 28 -1.59 -28.65 11.80
N SER A 29 -1.07 -27.73 12.61
CA SER A 29 0.37 -27.57 12.79
C SER A 29 0.96 -28.92 13.17
N THR A 30 1.96 -29.39 12.42
CA THR A 30 2.71 -30.60 12.74
C THR A 30 3.78 -30.33 13.82
N LEU A 31 3.90 -29.08 14.27
CA LEU A 31 4.86 -28.66 15.28
C LEU A 31 4.37 -29.05 16.68
N ALA A 32 5.33 -29.29 17.58
CA ALA A 32 5.03 -29.49 19.00
C ALA A 32 4.17 -28.32 19.53
N PRO A 33 3.17 -28.58 20.41
CA PRO A 33 2.29 -27.54 20.94
C PRO A 33 3.05 -26.36 21.58
N GLU A 34 4.13 -26.65 22.32
CA GLU A 34 4.99 -25.63 22.92
C GLU A 34 5.69 -24.74 21.89
N LEU A 35 6.17 -25.33 20.78
CA LEU A 35 6.77 -24.57 19.70
C LEU A 35 5.74 -23.70 18.99
N THR A 36 4.53 -24.23 18.78
CA THR A 36 3.41 -23.47 18.20
C THR A 36 3.06 -22.27 19.08
N ARG A 37 3.05 -22.42 20.40
CA ARG A 37 2.80 -21.33 21.35
C ARG A 37 3.89 -20.25 21.29
N LYS A 38 5.17 -20.65 21.27
CA LYS A 38 6.30 -19.71 21.13
C LYS A 38 6.25 -18.94 19.81
N LEU A 39 5.90 -19.59 18.71
CA LEU A 39 5.75 -18.92 17.41
C LEU A 39 4.58 -17.91 17.41
N ALA A 40 3.46 -18.26 18.04
CA ALA A 40 2.34 -17.33 18.18
C ALA A 40 2.75 -16.07 18.97
N GLN A 41 3.46 -16.25 20.10
CA GLN A 41 3.99 -15.14 20.89
C GLN A 41 4.98 -14.27 20.11
N ALA A 42 5.89 -14.89 19.34
CA ALA A 42 6.83 -14.16 18.50
C ALA A 42 6.12 -13.36 17.39
N ALA A 43 5.08 -13.95 16.79
CA ALA A 43 4.27 -13.26 15.78
C ALA A 43 3.48 -12.09 16.37
N GLU A 44 2.92 -12.23 17.57
CA GLU A 44 2.25 -11.14 18.30
C GLU A 44 3.25 -10.02 18.63
N ALA A 45 4.44 -10.36 19.14
CA ALA A 45 5.49 -9.39 19.41
C ALA A 45 5.92 -8.64 18.14
N ALA A 46 6.15 -9.35 17.03
CA ALA A 46 6.48 -8.73 15.74
C ALA A 46 5.35 -7.81 15.24
N GLY A 47 4.09 -8.18 15.45
CA GLY A 47 2.93 -7.35 15.13
C GLY A 47 2.89 -6.05 15.92
N SER A 48 3.19 -6.11 17.22
CA SER A 48 3.28 -4.95 18.12
C SER A 48 4.43 -4.02 17.73
N GLU A 49 5.64 -4.57 17.52
CA GLU A 49 6.81 -3.79 17.08
C GLU A 49 6.55 -3.06 15.76
N ARG A 50 5.88 -3.74 14.81
CA ARG A 50 5.48 -3.13 13.55
C ARG A 50 4.54 -1.95 13.77
N LEU A 51 3.57 -2.06 14.66
CA LEU A 51 2.63 -0.97 14.95
C LEU A 51 3.37 0.25 15.53
N THR A 52 4.25 0.04 16.52
CA THR A 52 5.09 1.09 17.10
C THR A 52 6.01 1.74 16.04
N ALA A 53 6.58 0.96 15.12
CA ALA A 53 7.38 1.49 14.02
C ALA A 53 6.56 2.39 13.08
N VAL A 54 5.30 1.99 12.77
CA VAL A 54 4.37 2.78 11.96
C VAL A 54 4.02 4.09 12.66
N GLU A 55 3.71 4.05 13.96
CA GLU A 55 3.41 5.24 14.77
C GLU A 55 4.57 6.23 14.79
N HIS A 56 5.78 5.75 15.10
CA HIS A 56 6.99 6.59 15.09
C HIS A 56 7.27 7.20 13.70
N ALA A 57 7.08 6.44 12.64
CA ALA A 57 7.26 6.96 11.28
C ALA A 57 6.16 7.98 10.91
N ALA A 58 4.92 7.76 11.33
CA ALA A 58 3.82 8.70 11.14
C ALA A 58 4.06 10.02 11.90
N ASP A 59 4.58 9.96 13.13
CA ASP A 59 4.93 11.14 13.92
C ASP A 59 6.08 11.94 13.31
N ARG A 60 7.10 11.26 12.79
CA ARG A 60 8.21 11.89 12.05
C ARG A 60 7.72 12.56 10.78
N LEU A 61 6.90 11.88 9.98
CA LEU A 61 6.31 12.45 8.78
C LEU A 61 5.41 13.64 9.12
N GLY A 62 4.56 13.53 10.13
CA GLY A 62 3.72 14.62 10.61
C GLY A 62 4.52 15.84 11.06
N SER A 63 5.63 15.63 11.76
CA SER A 63 6.52 16.71 12.20
C SER A 63 7.19 17.41 11.01
N TYR A 64 7.72 16.63 10.05
CA TYR A 64 8.27 17.17 8.81
C TYR A 64 7.25 18.03 8.05
N LEU A 65 6.00 17.55 7.87
CA LEU A 65 4.96 18.30 7.18
C LEU A 65 4.61 19.62 7.89
N ARG A 66 4.57 19.63 9.23
CA ARG A 66 4.31 20.83 10.03
C ARG A 66 5.45 21.84 9.97
N GLU A 67 6.69 21.37 10.00
CA GLU A 67 7.90 22.18 9.89
C GLU A 67 7.94 22.90 8.53
N HIS A 68 7.66 22.18 7.44
CA HIS A 68 7.68 22.72 6.08
C HIS A 68 6.32 23.25 5.58
N ARG A 69 5.35 23.46 6.48
CA ARG A 69 3.95 23.78 6.12
C ARG A 69 3.81 24.97 5.19
N ASN A 70 4.61 26.01 5.39
CA ASN A 70 4.48 27.27 4.65
C ASN A 70 4.88 27.07 3.18
N THR A 71 5.95 26.31 2.95
CA THR A 71 6.39 25.94 1.61
C THR A 71 5.42 24.97 0.95
N LEU A 72 5.04 23.90 1.67
CA LEU A 72 4.15 22.85 1.15
C LEU A 72 2.78 23.42 0.74
N LYS A 73 2.23 24.36 1.50
CA LYS A 73 0.96 25.05 1.17
C LYS A 73 0.98 25.77 -0.18
N VAL A 74 2.12 26.33 -0.56
CA VAL A 74 2.27 27.11 -1.81
C VAL A 74 2.41 26.19 -3.03
N VAL A 75 3.07 25.04 -2.86
CA VAL A 75 3.39 24.14 -3.99
C VAL A 75 2.39 22.99 -4.17
N ALA A 76 1.56 22.74 -3.16
CA ALA A 76 0.50 21.76 -3.20
C ALA A 76 -0.61 22.12 -4.23
N PRO A 77 -1.36 21.13 -4.75
CA PRO A 77 -1.25 19.70 -4.46
C PRO A 77 0.00 19.06 -5.10
N LEU A 78 0.60 18.10 -4.40
CA LEU A 78 1.73 17.30 -4.87
C LEU A 78 1.27 15.88 -5.16
N LEU A 79 1.45 15.43 -6.41
CA LEU A 79 1.26 14.03 -6.78
C LEU A 79 2.52 13.25 -6.37
N LEU A 80 2.41 12.45 -5.31
CA LEU A 80 3.53 11.68 -4.74
C LEU A 80 3.63 10.27 -5.34
N ALA A 81 2.49 9.68 -5.68
CA ALA A 81 2.40 8.41 -6.37
C ALA A 81 1.18 8.39 -7.29
N GLY A 82 1.23 7.56 -8.32
CA GLY A 82 0.10 7.37 -9.22
C GLY A 82 0.60 6.82 -10.54
N SER A 83 0.22 5.58 -10.85
CA SER A 83 0.42 5.00 -12.17
C SER A 83 -0.75 4.08 -12.51
N ALA A 84 -0.74 3.49 -13.70
CA ALA A 84 -1.70 2.43 -14.03
C ALA A 84 -1.62 1.22 -13.09
N LYS A 85 -0.47 1.03 -12.40
CA LYS A 85 -0.19 -0.13 -11.54
C LYS A 85 -0.06 0.19 -10.04
N ALA A 86 -0.05 1.47 -9.66
CA ALA A 86 0.15 1.91 -8.28
C ALA A 86 -0.94 2.91 -7.86
N PRO A 87 -1.49 2.79 -6.64
CA PRO A 87 -2.50 3.71 -6.15
C PRO A 87 -1.99 5.15 -6.18
N GLN A 88 -2.89 6.06 -6.50
CA GLN A 88 -2.58 7.49 -6.51
C GLN A 88 -2.45 7.98 -5.07
N LEU A 89 -1.40 8.72 -4.77
CA LEU A 89 -1.16 9.40 -3.50
C LEU A 89 -0.93 10.88 -3.77
N ILE A 90 -1.74 11.72 -3.15
CA ILE A 90 -1.69 13.17 -3.29
C ILE A 90 -1.50 13.79 -1.90
N LEU A 91 -0.57 14.73 -1.77
CA LEU A 91 -0.46 15.62 -0.62
C LEU A 91 -1.16 16.94 -0.95
N GLU A 92 -2.17 17.28 -0.15
CA GLU A 92 -3.00 18.47 -0.30
C GLU A 92 -2.40 19.68 0.42
N SER A 93 -2.95 20.88 0.15
CA SER A 93 -2.50 22.12 0.77
C SER A 93 -2.83 22.22 2.27
N ASP A 94 -3.82 21.47 2.74
CA ASP A 94 -4.12 21.32 4.18
C ASP A 94 -3.19 20.29 4.87
N LEU A 95 -2.17 19.78 4.16
CA LEU A 95 -1.26 18.73 4.58
C LEU A 95 -1.93 17.36 4.79
N SER A 96 -3.18 17.20 4.35
CA SER A 96 -3.84 15.89 4.32
C SER A 96 -3.39 15.08 3.11
N PHE A 97 -3.45 13.76 3.25
CA PHE A 97 -3.21 12.86 2.14
C PHE A 97 -4.52 12.39 1.55
N ARG A 98 -4.55 12.27 0.22
CA ARG A 98 -5.63 11.58 -0.49
C ARG A 98 -5.08 10.40 -1.27
N VAL A 99 -5.71 9.25 -1.09
CA VAL A 99 -5.34 7.99 -1.71
C VAL A 99 -6.45 7.54 -2.64
N ARG A 100 -6.09 7.16 -3.87
CA ARG A 100 -7.06 6.53 -4.77
C ARG A 100 -7.34 5.11 -4.30
N SER A 101 -8.59 4.88 -3.93
CA SER A 101 -9.14 3.57 -3.59
C SER A 101 -10.01 3.04 -4.73
N ILE A 102 -10.16 1.72 -4.82
CA ILE A 102 -11.10 1.06 -5.71
C ILE A 102 -12.04 0.23 -4.84
N ASP A 103 -13.33 0.57 -4.87
CA ASP A 103 -14.34 -0.16 -4.10
C ASP A 103 -14.65 -1.55 -4.72
N ALA A 104 -15.42 -2.35 -3.97
CA ALA A 104 -15.85 -3.68 -4.43
C ALA A 104 -16.69 -3.65 -5.73
N ARG A 105 -17.21 -2.47 -6.12
CA ARG A 105 -17.98 -2.25 -7.35
C ARG A 105 -17.11 -1.67 -8.47
N LYS A 106 -15.78 -1.69 -8.32
CA LYS A 106 -14.79 -1.14 -9.26
C LYS A 106 -14.90 0.38 -9.49
N ARG A 107 -15.52 1.11 -8.57
CA ARG A 107 -15.54 2.57 -8.62
C ARG A 107 -14.29 3.10 -7.94
N SER A 108 -13.63 4.05 -8.59
CA SER A 108 -12.51 4.74 -7.96
C SER A 108 -12.98 5.96 -7.19
N SER A 109 -12.58 6.07 -5.93
CA SER A 109 -12.71 7.26 -5.08
C SER A 109 -11.32 7.76 -4.70
N LEU A 110 -11.25 9.03 -4.28
CA LEU A 110 -10.04 9.64 -3.76
C LEU A 110 -10.32 9.97 -2.28
N ASP A 111 -9.93 9.04 -1.41
CA ASP A 111 -10.31 9.05 -0.01
C ASP A 111 -9.24 9.74 0.83
N ARG A 112 -9.63 10.41 1.91
CA ARG A 112 -8.68 10.96 2.88
C ARG A 112 -8.00 9.81 3.61
N ALA A 113 -6.68 9.89 3.74
CA ALA A 113 -5.87 8.96 4.52
C ALA A 113 -5.11 9.74 5.60
N SER A 114 -5.05 9.16 6.79
CA SER A 114 -4.19 9.61 7.87
C SER A 114 -2.72 9.33 7.57
N THR A 115 -1.82 10.03 8.25
CA THR A 115 -0.37 9.82 8.10
C THR A 115 0.03 8.37 8.41
N ALA A 116 -0.60 7.75 9.42
CA ALA A 116 -0.35 6.35 9.78
C ALA A 116 -0.80 5.38 8.68
N GLU A 117 -1.98 5.57 8.11
CA GLU A 117 -2.45 4.76 6.97
C GLU A 117 -1.52 4.90 5.77
N VAL A 118 -1.04 6.11 5.49
CA VAL A 118 -0.08 6.34 4.40
C VAL A 118 1.25 5.64 4.68
N VAL A 119 1.77 5.68 5.90
CA VAL A 119 2.99 4.95 6.29
C VAL A 119 2.80 3.43 6.26
N GLU A 120 1.60 2.94 6.54
CA GLU A 120 1.30 1.51 6.44
C GLU A 120 1.17 1.04 4.98
N LEU A 121 0.66 1.91 4.11
CA LEU A 121 0.52 1.66 2.67
C LEU A 121 1.84 1.83 1.90
N TRP A 122 2.73 2.73 2.36
CA TRP A 122 4.01 3.03 1.75
C TRP A 122 5.11 3.07 2.80
N ALA A 123 6.22 2.37 2.54
CA ALA A 123 7.37 2.39 3.43
C ALA A 123 7.85 3.85 3.65
N PRO A 124 8.31 4.21 4.87
CA PRO A 124 8.71 5.58 5.18
C PRO A 124 9.77 6.14 4.21
N ALA A 125 10.78 5.35 3.85
CA ALA A 125 11.81 5.75 2.90
C ALA A 125 11.22 6.13 1.53
N ASP A 126 10.30 5.32 1.02
CA ASP A 126 9.64 5.58 -0.27
C ASP A 126 8.81 6.87 -0.22
N LEU A 127 8.18 7.19 0.92
CA LEU A 127 7.40 8.41 1.09
C LEU A 127 8.28 9.66 1.00
N TYR A 128 9.43 9.67 1.69
CA TYR A 128 10.35 10.80 1.63
C TYR A 128 10.95 10.98 0.24
N ASP A 129 11.35 9.89 -0.43
CA ASP A 129 11.87 9.94 -1.80
C ASP A 129 10.83 10.50 -2.79
N ARG A 130 9.55 10.15 -2.61
CA ARG A 130 8.44 10.68 -3.43
C ARG A 130 8.17 12.16 -3.16
N ILE A 131 8.22 12.59 -1.90
CA ILE A 131 8.08 14.00 -1.53
C ILE A 131 9.24 14.80 -2.13
N GLU A 132 10.48 14.31 -2.00
CA GLU A 132 11.65 14.94 -2.61
C GLU A 132 11.47 15.07 -4.13
N ALA A 133 11.15 13.96 -4.82
CA ALA A 133 10.97 13.95 -6.27
C ALA A 133 9.90 14.95 -6.72
N ALA A 134 8.76 15.00 -6.01
CA ALA A 134 7.68 15.95 -6.30
C ALA A 134 8.12 17.41 -6.11
N LEU A 135 8.81 17.72 -5.01
CA LEU A 135 9.31 19.06 -4.73
C LEU A 135 10.36 19.52 -5.74
N ARG A 136 11.30 18.64 -6.09
CA ARG A 136 12.32 18.92 -7.11
C ARG A 136 11.69 19.19 -8.47
N THR A 137 10.72 18.36 -8.86
CA THR A 137 9.97 18.55 -10.11
C THR A 137 9.25 19.90 -10.12
N LYS A 138 8.58 20.27 -9.02
CA LYS A 138 7.92 21.58 -8.89
C LYS A 138 8.90 22.76 -8.97
N ALA A 139 10.13 22.57 -8.49
CA ALA A 139 11.20 23.56 -8.57
C ALA A 139 11.95 23.55 -9.92
N GLY A 140 11.57 22.71 -10.89
CA GLY A 140 12.29 22.57 -12.16
C GLY A 140 13.67 21.92 -12.03
N LEU A 141 13.92 21.20 -10.93
CA LEU A 141 15.17 20.50 -10.65
C LEU A 141 15.09 19.04 -11.10
N ALA A 142 16.21 18.49 -11.58
CA ALA A 142 16.33 17.08 -11.92
C ALA A 142 16.04 16.19 -10.70
N VAL A 143 15.20 15.17 -10.86
CA VAL A 143 14.89 14.19 -9.80
C VAL A 143 16.12 13.35 -9.49
N ARG A 144 16.41 13.11 -8.20
CA ARG A 144 17.50 12.23 -7.79
C ARG A 144 17.07 10.76 -7.90
N PRO A 145 17.95 9.85 -8.33
CA PRO A 145 17.64 8.42 -8.29
C PRO A 145 17.41 7.96 -6.84
N THR A 146 16.27 7.29 -6.61
CA THR A 146 15.86 6.66 -5.35
C THR A 146 16.99 5.79 -4.79
N GLY A 147 17.33 5.95 -3.51
CA GLY A 147 18.42 5.19 -2.86
C GLY A 147 19.86 5.66 -3.13
N ALA A 148 20.09 6.72 -3.93
CA ALA A 148 21.43 7.22 -4.22
C ALA A 148 22.22 7.71 -2.98
N ILE A 149 21.53 8.06 -1.88
CA ILE A 149 22.18 8.44 -0.61
C ILE A 149 22.76 7.22 0.11
N VAL A 150 22.13 6.04 -0.03
CA VAL A 150 22.61 4.78 0.57
C VAL A 150 23.72 4.15 -0.28
N ALA A 151 23.68 4.31 -1.60
CA ALA A 151 24.75 3.87 -2.50
C ALA A 151 26.07 4.66 -2.34
N GLY A 152 26.05 5.81 -1.65
CA GLY A 152 27.24 6.63 -1.36
C GLY A 152 28.21 6.01 -0.36
N LEU A 153 27.88 4.89 0.28
CA LEU A 153 28.79 4.11 1.14
C LEU A 153 29.38 2.87 0.43
N GLY A 154 29.26 2.77 -0.90
CA GLY A 154 29.72 1.59 -1.65
C GLY A 154 29.64 1.75 -3.16
N ALA A 155 30.24 2.81 -3.71
CA ALA A 155 30.56 2.89 -5.14
C ALA A 155 31.79 3.77 -5.38
N ALA A 156 32.79 3.68 -4.49
CA ALA A 156 34.15 4.06 -4.82
C ALA A 156 34.81 2.84 -5.48
N GLY A 157 34.69 2.73 -6.81
CA GLY A 157 35.32 1.66 -7.56
C GLY A 157 34.59 1.34 -8.85
N ASP A 158 34.68 2.22 -9.84
CA ASP A 158 35.39 1.87 -11.07
C ASP A 158 35.53 3.12 -11.95
N HIS A 159 36.72 3.72 -11.90
CA HIS A 159 37.22 4.54 -13.00
C HIS A 159 37.65 3.60 -14.13
N GLY A 160 36.66 3.07 -14.85
CA GLY A 160 36.87 2.31 -16.08
C GLY A 160 37.03 3.26 -17.26
N ALA A 161 38.27 3.42 -17.72
CA ALA A 161 38.64 4.25 -18.84
C ALA A 161 37.99 3.85 -20.18
N LYS A 162 37.94 4.87 -21.06
CA LYS A 162 37.66 4.87 -22.51
C LYS A 162 37.81 3.53 -23.26
N VAL A 163 36.83 3.23 -24.13
CA VAL A 163 37.02 3.09 -25.60
C VAL A 163 35.81 3.67 -26.31
#